data_AF-A0A0J6RGJ9-F1
#
_entry.id   AF-A0A0J6RGJ9-F1
#
_cell.length_a   1.000
_cell.length_b   1.000
_cell.length_c   1.000
_cell.angle_alpha   90.00
_cell.angle_beta   90.00
_cell.angle_gamma   90.00
#
_symmetry.space_group_name_H-M   'P 1'
#
loop_
_entity.id
_entity.type
_entity.pdbx_description
1 polymer ?
#
loop_
_entity_poly.entity_id
_entity_poly.type
_entity_poly.pdbx_seq_one_letter_code
_entity_poly.pdbx_strand_id
1 'polypeptide(L)' 'MTTSTQWQRTLDAVLELAEEIARISPDCADRAMQIVRLVRAVDPPDRELAADDLAVDDVLDGPDVGPLHRSRTPDVA' A
#
# COMPACT_ATOMS: atom_id res chain seq x y z
N MET A 1 9.91 22.89 -4.25
CA MET A 1 10.33 21.54 -3.81
C MET A 1 9.93 21.42 -2.35
N THR A 2 8.91 20.64 -2.04
CA THR A 2 8.58 20.27 -0.66
C THR A 2 9.55 19.18 -0.23
N THR A 3 10.29 19.39 0.85
CA THR A 3 11.19 18.35 1.38
C THR A 3 10.36 17.20 1.95
N SER A 4 10.89 15.98 1.93
CA SER A 4 10.20 14.79 2.46
C SER A 4 9.70 14.97 3.91
N THR A 5 10.43 15.72 4.75
CA THR A 5 10.01 16.09 6.10
C THR A 5 8.83 17.07 6.12
N GLN A 6 8.82 18.06 5.21
CA GLN A 6 7.70 19.00 5.09
C GLN A 6 6.44 18.28 4.60
N TRP A 7 6.61 17.37 3.63
CA TRP A 7 5.53 16.50 3.14
C TRP A 7 4.88 15.70 4.26
N GLN A 8 5.67 14.97 5.04
CA GLN A 8 5.14 14.14 6.12
C GLN A 8 4.37 14.98 7.16
N ARG A 9 4.94 16.12 7.59
CA ARG A 9 4.25 17.02 8.52
C ARG A 9 2.93 17.53 7.98
N THR A 10 2.85 17.79 6.67
CA THR A 10 1.61 18.21 6.04
C THR A 10 0.57 17.08 6.03
N LEU A 11 0.97 15.85 5.73
CA LEU A 11 0.05 14.70 5.81
C LEU A 11 -0.45 14.46 7.24
N ASP A 12 0.43 14.53 8.23
CA ASP A 12 0.07 14.35 9.64
C ASP A 12 -0.95 15.41 10.09
N ALA A 13 -0.76 16.68 9.71
CA ALA A 13 -1.70 17.76 10.01
C ALA A 13 -3.06 17.56 9.33
N VAL A 14 -3.10 17.04 8.10
CA VAL A 14 -4.38 16.72 7.41
C VAL A 14 -5.10 15.58 8.10
N LEU A 15 -4.38 14.56 8.60
CA LEU A 15 -4.99 13.46 9.35
C LEU A 15 -5.59 13.94 10.66
N GLU A 16 -4.86 14.76 11.42
CA GLU A 16 -5.35 15.36 12.67
C GLU A 16 -6.64 16.16 12.45
N LEU A 17 -6.67 17.01 11.40
CA LEU A 17 -7.87 17.78 11.03
C LEU A 17 -9.05 16.88 10.64
N ALA A 18 -8.80 15.80 9.88
CA ALA A 18 -9.87 14.89 9.49
C ALA A 18 -10.48 14.18 10.71
N GLU A 19 -9.64 13.72 11.65
CA GLU A 19 -10.10 13.10 12.90
C GLU A 19 -10.87 14.07 13.79
N GLU A 20 -10.42 15.33 13.89
CA GLU A 20 -11.12 16.37 14.62
C GLU A 20 -12.50 16.65 14.01
N ILE A 21 -12.60 16.77 12.68
CA ILE A 21 -13.87 16.96 11.98
C ILE A 21 -14.83 15.79 12.23
N ALA A 22 -14.34 14.54 12.17
CA ALA A 22 -15.15 13.35 12.43
C ALA A 22 -15.70 13.32 13.86
N ARG A 23 -14.92 13.84 14.82
CA ARG A 23 -15.30 13.91 16.24
C ARG A 23 -16.33 15.00 16.51
N ILE A 24 -16.18 16.17 15.90
CA ILE A 24 -17.06 17.33 16.10
C ILE A 24 -18.38 17.15 15.33
N SER A 25 -18.32 16.59 14.12
CA SER A 25 -19.47 16.42 13.24
C SER A 25 -19.59 14.96 12.79
N PRO A 26 -20.47 14.15 13.43
CA PRO A 26 -20.66 12.75 13.04
C PRO A 26 -21.18 12.60 11.61
N ASP A 27 -21.94 13.58 11.11
CA ASP A 27 -22.40 13.63 9.71
C ASP A 27 -21.24 13.74 8.70
N CYS A 28 -20.09 14.25 9.16
CA CYS A 28 -18.87 14.36 8.35
C CYS A 28 -17.92 13.17 8.53
N ALA A 29 -18.18 12.26 9.47
CA ALA A 29 -17.24 11.19 9.83
C ALA A 29 -16.87 10.30 8.63
N ASP A 30 -17.84 9.91 7.81
CA ASP A 30 -17.59 9.10 6.62
C ASP A 30 -16.69 9.82 5.60
N ARG A 31 -16.91 11.12 5.42
CA ARG A 31 -16.10 11.96 4.51
C ARG A 31 -14.70 12.18 5.06
N ALA A 32 -14.56 12.40 6.36
CA ALA A 32 -13.26 12.48 7.04
C ALA A 32 -12.47 11.18 6.89
N MET A 33 -13.12 10.02 7.04
CA MET A 33 -12.49 8.72 6.81
C MET A 33 -12.14 8.45 5.35
N GLN A 34 -12.83 9.08 4.38
CA GLN A 34 -12.40 9.09 2.98
C GLN A 34 -11.12 9.90 2.79
N ILE A 35 -11.00 11.07 3.43
CA ILE A 35 -9.78 11.90 3.38
C ILE A 35 -8.58 11.13 3.94
N VAL A 36 -8.74 10.45 5.08
CA VAL A 36 -7.68 9.61 5.67
C VAL A 36 -7.21 8.52 4.71
N ARG A 37 -8.15 7.86 4.01
CA ARG A 37 -7.82 6.84 3.01
C ARG A 37 -7.08 7.42 1.81
N LEU A 38 -7.52 8.58 1.32
CA LEU A 38 -6.87 9.27 0.21
C LEU A 38 -5.44 9.67 0.56
N VAL A 39 -5.22 10.28 1.74
CA VAL A 39 -3.90 10.68 2.24
C VAL A 39 -2.93 9.49 2.27
N ARG A 40 -3.39 8.33 2.74
CA ARG A 40 -2.58 7.10 2.79
C ARG A 40 -2.22 6.53 1.41
N ALA A 41 -2.98 6.88 0.39
CA ALA A 41 -2.73 6.46 -0.99
C ALA A 41 -1.82 7.43 -1.75
N VAL A 42 -1.45 8.58 -1.16
CA VAL A 42 -0.55 9.54 -1.83
C VAL A 42 0.90 9.15 -1.57
N ASP A 43 1.64 8.92 -2.65
CA ASP A 43 3.08 8.66 -2.56
C ASP A 43 3.86 9.95 -2.24
N PRO A 44 4.93 9.86 -1.43
CA PRO A 44 5.81 10.98 -1.16
C PRO A 44 6.52 11.46 -2.45
N PRO A 45 6.81 12.77 -2.54
CA PRO A 45 7.23 13.45 -3.77
C PRO A 45 8.59 13.00 -4.36
N ASP A 46 9.29 12.05 -3.75
CA ASP A 46 10.59 11.53 -4.20
C ASP A 46 10.61 9.99 -4.38
N ARG A 47 9.46 9.30 -4.24
CA ARG A 47 9.42 7.82 -4.26
C ARG A 47 9.62 7.20 -5.65
N GLU A 48 9.39 7.97 -6.73
CA GLU A 48 9.58 7.48 -8.10
C GLU A 48 11.03 7.14 -8.45
N LEU A 49 12.02 7.68 -7.73
CA LEU A 49 13.44 7.37 -7.96
C LEU A 49 13.94 6.15 -7.17
N ALA A 50 13.18 5.65 -6.20
CA ALA A 50 13.58 4.52 -5.35
C ALA A 50 12.83 3.20 -5.66
N ALA A 51 11.83 3.24 -6.54
CA ALA A 51 10.99 2.08 -6.86
C ALA A 51 11.66 1.06 -7.81
N ASP A 52 12.78 1.42 -8.46
CA ASP A 52 13.48 0.52 -9.39
C ASP A 52 14.44 -0.47 -8.67
N ASP A 53 14.63 -0.32 -7.35
CA ASP A 53 15.62 -1.10 -6.57
C ASP A 53 15.00 -2.04 -5.52
N LEU A 54 13.66 -2.16 -5.47
CA LEU A 54 12.96 -3.05 -4.52
C LEU A 54 12.03 -4.07 -5.19
N ALA A 55 12.20 -4.31 -6.49
CA ALA A 55 11.55 -5.41 -7.21
C ALA A 55 12.29 -6.75 -7.06
N VAL A 56 12.88 -7.06 -5.88
CA VAL A 56 13.39 -8.41 -5.58
C VAL A 56 13.36 -8.66 -4.06
N ASP A 57 12.19 -9.05 -3.53
CA ASP A 57 12.18 -10.11 -2.51
C ASP A 57 10.80 -10.79 -2.49
N ASP A 58 10.67 -11.76 -3.39
CA ASP A 58 9.66 -12.81 -3.34
C ASP A 58 10.25 -13.98 -2.53
N VAL A 59 9.92 -14.07 -1.24
CA VAL A 59 10.03 -15.32 -0.47
C VAL A 59 8.78 -15.49 0.41
N LEU A 60 7.73 -16.04 -0.20
CA LEU A 60 7.10 -17.32 0.17
C LEU A 60 6.94 -17.63 1.68
N ASP A 61 5.69 -17.63 2.16
CA ASP A 61 5.29 -18.57 3.22
C ASP A 61 3.85 -19.10 3.03
N GLY A 62 3.76 -20.40 2.67
CA GLY A 62 2.59 -21.26 2.84
C GLY A 62 1.86 -21.77 1.58
N PRO A 63 1.39 -23.04 1.52
CA PRO A 63 1.91 -24.27 2.14
C PRO A 63 2.30 -25.35 1.12
N ASP A 64 3.16 -26.24 1.62
CA ASP A 64 3.65 -27.51 1.08
C ASP A 64 2.70 -28.29 0.15
N VAL A 65 3.04 -28.38 -1.14
CA VAL A 65 2.50 -29.38 -2.08
C VAL A 65 3.69 -30.11 -2.70
N GLY A 66 3.99 -31.28 -2.14
CA GLY A 66 5.05 -32.18 -2.61
C GLY A 66 4.87 -32.66 -4.06
N PRO A 67 5.92 -33.27 -4.65
CA PRO A 67 6.01 -33.48 -6.09
C PRO A 67 5.10 -34.62 -6.54
N LEU A 68 4.00 -34.30 -7.21
CA LEU A 68 3.25 -35.29 -7.99
C LEU A 68 4.00 -35.55 -9.30
N HIS A 69 4.94 -36.49 -9.24
CA HIS A 69 5.43 -37.21 -10.41
C HIS A 69 4.25 -37.83 -11.18
N ARG A 70 3.76 -37.15 -12.22
CA ARG A 70 2.94 -37.78 -13.26
C ARG A 70 3.84 -38.18 -14.41
N SER A 71 4.44 -39.35 -14.26
CA SER A 71 4.89 -40.15 -15.40
C SER A 71 3.65 -40.60 -16.18
N ARG A 72 3.39 -40.00 -17.34
CA ARG A 72 2.61 -40.66 -18.38
C ARG A 72 3.25 -40.39 -19.75
N THR A 73 3.98 -41.43 -20.15
CA THR A 73 4.52 -41.85 -21.45
C THR A 73 4.13 -41.11 -22.74
N PRO A 74 5.05 -41.12 -23.73
CA PRO A 74 4.90 -40.43 -25.02
C PRO A 74 3.88 -41.16 -25.90
N ASP A 75 3.15 -40.42 -26.73
CA ASP A 75 2.51 -40.99 -27.90
C ASP A 75 3.17 -40.42 -29.15
N VAL A 76 3.76 -41.33 -29.92
CA VAL A 76 4.32 -41.13 -31.25
C VAL A 76 3.44 -41.96 -32.17
N ALA A 77 2.72 -41.29 -33.09
CA ALA A 77 2.40 -41.77 -34.43
C ALA A 77 2.00 -40.58 -35.31
#